data_AF-A0A383DGU4-F1
#
_entry.id   AF-A0A383DGU4-F1
#
_cell.length_a   1.000
_cell.length_b   1.000
_cell.length_c   1.000
_cell.angle_alpha   90.00
_cell.angle_beta   90.00
_cell.angle_gamma   90.00
#
_symmetry.space_group_name_H-M   'P 1'
#
loop_
_entity.id
_entity.type
_entity.pdbx_description
1 polymer ?
#
loop_
_entity_poly.entity_id
_entity_poly.type
_entity_poly.pdbx_seq_one_letter_code
_entity_poly.pdbx_strand_id
1 'polypeptide(L)'
;MDKKKIFIIIGIFWIMIIGGFVAFKEFTLQTGDEILLKTRPVDPRDLFRGDYVVLRYDISTLTTDDLTYKGTDFKAGEKIYVLLNVDDNKIGSLLNIDKNKPKEGTFIKGIVKNTDDNTLNIEYGIESYFVPEGEGK
;
A
#
# COMPACT_ATOMS: atom_id res chain seq x y z
N MET A 1 5.40 -36.13 -29.73
CA MET A 1 5.76 -36.28 -28.31
C MET A 1 4.64 -37.07 -27.64
N ASP A 2 4.99 -38.03 -26.78
CA ASP A 2 4.01 -38.92 -26.16
C ASP A 2 3.03 -38.12 -25.27
N LYS A 3 1.72 -38.42 -25.32
CA LYS A 3 0.68 -37.62 -24.63
C LYS A 3 0.93 -37.55 -23.11
N LYS A 4 1.49 -38.61 -22.54
CA LYS A 4 1.91 -38.68 -21.13
C LYS A 4 3.02 -37.68 -20.81
N LYS A 5 4.01 -37.52 -21.70
CA LYS A 5 5.11 -36.56 -21.53
C LYS A 5 4.59 -35.12 -21.58
N ILE A 6 3.68 -34.83 -22.51
CA ILE A 6 3.03 -33.52 -22.61
C ILE A 6 2.28 -33.19 -21.31
N PHE A 7 1.49 -34.13 -20.78
CA PHE A 7 0.75 -33.94 -19.54
C PHE A 7 1.67 -33.64 -18.35
N ILE A 8 2.77 -34.39 -18.20
CA ILE A 8 3.76 -34.15 -17.15
C ILE A 8 4.41 -32.77 -17.29
N ILE A 9 4.79 -32.37 -18.51
CA ILE A 9 5.38 -31.05 -18.76
C ILE A 9 4.42 -29.93 -18.35
N ILE A 10 3.13 -30.05 -18.70
CA ILE A 10 2.11 -29.07 -18.32
C ILE A 10 1.97 -29.02 -16.79
N GLY A 11 1.96 -30.17 -16.10
CA GLY A 11 1.90 -30.22 -14.65
C GLY A 11 3.09 -29.51 -13.98
N ILE A 12 4.31 -29.79 -14.45
CA ILE A 12 5.53 -29.13 -13.95
C ILE A 12 5.49 -27.62 -14.21
N PHE A 13 5.03 -27.20 -15.40
CA PHE A 13 4.89 -25.80 -15.74
C PHE A 13 3.98 -25.05 -14.76
N TRP A 14 2.81 -25.62 -14.44
CA TRP A 14 1.89 -25.02 -13.47
C TRP A 14 2.47 -24.98 -12.05
N ILE A 15 3.12 -26.05 -11.60
CA ILE A 15 3.79 -26.09 -10.29
C ILE A 15 4.88 -25.01 -10.22
N MET A 16 5.65 -24.82 -11.28
CA MET A 16 6.69 -23.80 -11.34
C MET A 16 6.10 -22.39 -11.28
N ILE A 17 4.99 -22.12 -11.96
CA ILE A 17 4.31 -20.83 -11.89
C ILE A 17 3.84 -20.54 -10.47
N ILE A 18 3.10 -21.48 -9.86
CA ILE A 18 2.54 -21.30 -8.52
C ILE A 18 3.69 -21.17 -7.49
N GLY A 19 4.67 -22.06 -7.56
CA GLY A 19 5.84 -22.03 -6.69
C GLY A 19 6.64 -20.74 -6.84
N GLY A 20 6.77 -20.22 -8.06
CA GLY A 20 7.41 -18.93 -8.32
C GLY A 20 6.68 -17.75 -7.68
N PHE A 21 5.35 -17.72 -7.74
CA PHE A 21 4.55 -16.69 -7.06
C PHE A 21 4.72 -16.73 -5.54
N VAL A 22 4.67 -17.93 -4.95
CA VAL A 22 4.86 -18.12 -3.50
C VAL A 22 6.26 -17.68 -3.10
N ALA A 23 7.30 -18.14 -3.82
CA ALA A 23 8.69 -17.78 -3.52
C ALA A 23 8.93 -16.26 -3.61
N PHE A 24 8.35 -15.58 -4.60
CA PHE A 24 8.47 -14.13 -4.75
C PHE A 24 7.84 -13.36 -3.58
N LYS A 25 6.66 -13.81 -3.11
CA LYS A 25 5.98 -13.21 -1.95
C LYS A 25 6.76 -13.48 -0.66
N GLU A 26 7.21 -14.71 -0.45
CA GLU A 26 8.00 -15.08 0.72
C GLU A 26 9.31 -14.30 0.78
N PHE A 27 10.00 -14.15 -0.35
CA PHE A 27 11.20 -13.32 -0.43
C PHE A 27 10.94 -11.89 0.01
N THR A 28 9.83 -11.29 -0.44
CA THR A 28 9.43 -9.93 -0.02
C THR A 28 9.17 -9.85 1.48
N LEU A 29 8.56 -10.87 2.09
CA LEU A 29 8.29 -10.93 3.53
C LEU A 29 9.57 -11.09 4.36
N GLN A 30 10.53 -11.87 3.87
CA GLN A 30 11.78 -12.16 4.60
C GLN A 30 12.81 -11.04 4.47
N THR A 31 12.89 -10.38 3.31
CA THR A 31 13.94 -9.38 3.04
C THR A 31 13.42 -7.95 3.00
N GLY A 32 12.11 -7.74 3.09
CA GLY A 32 11.50 -6.42 3.07
C GLY A 32 11.68 -5.68 4.40
N ASP A 33 11.71 -4.35 4.31
CA ASP A 33 11.67 -3.49 5.50
C ASP A 33 10.24 -3.36 6.01
N GLU A 34 10.01 -3.74 7.26
CA GLU A 34 8.74 -3.56 7.95
C GLU A 34 8.64 -2.12 8.49
N ILE A 35 7.56 -1.43 8.12
CA ILE A 35 7.31 -0.04 8.51
C ILE A 35 5.88 0.11 8.96
N LEU A 36 5.69 0.69 10.14
CA LEU A 36 4.39 0.93 10.74
C LEU A 36 3.88 2.31 10.35
N LEU A 37 2.64 2.39 9.88
CA LEU A 37 1.99 3.67 9.59
C LEU A 37 0.94 3.95 10.66
N LYS A 38 1.01 5.15 11.23
CA LYS A 38 0.04 5.57 12.24
C LYS A 38 -1.34 5.73 11.62
N THR A 39 -2.30 5.00 12.18
CA THR A 39 -3.70 5.05 11.75
C THR A 39 -4.41 6.25 12.38
N ARG A 40 -5.35 6.83 11.63
CA ARG A 40 -6.34 7.77 12.12
C ARG A 40 -7.63 7.05 12.43
N PRO A 41 -8.35 7.44 13.50
CA PRO A 41 -9.65 6.86 13.81
C PRO A 41 -10.62 7.13 12.65
N VAL A 42 -11.23 6.06 12.15
CA VAL A 42 -12.32 6.09 11.17
C VAL A 42 -13.49 5.40 11.83
N ASP A 43 -14.68 6.01 11.81
CA ASP A 43 -15.93 5.39 12.27
C ASP A 43 -16.29 4.25 11.28
N PRO A 44 -16.16 2.96 11.67
CA PRO A 44 -16.41 1.86 10.76
C PRO A 44 -17.92 1.77 10.50
N ARG A 45 -18.37 2.14 9.30
CA ARG A 45 -19.76 1.93 8.88
C ARG A 45 -19.82 1.12 7.59
N ASP A 46 -20.21 -0.14 7.72
CA ASP A 46 -21.17 -0.80 6.82
C ASP A 46 -21.74 -2.06 7.50
N LEU A 47 -23.03 -2.05 7.85
CA LEU A 47 -23.72 -3.16 8.52
C LEU A 47 -24.01 -4.36 7.58
N PHE A 48 -23.77 -4.22 6.27
CA PHE A 48 -24.21 -5.21 5.27
C PHE A 48 -23.07 -5.90 4.50
N ARG A 49 -21.80 -5.61 4.83
CA ARG A 49 -20.62 -6.16 4.11
C ARG A 49 -19.74 -7.11 4.94
N GLY A 50 -20.11 -7.43 6.18
CA GLY A 50 -19.31 -8.23 7.12
C GLY A 50 -18.30 -7.39 7.91
N ASP A 51 -17.40 -8.04 8.66
CA ASP A 51 -16.43 -7.39 9.55
C ASP A 51 -15.18 -6.95 8.78
N TYR A 52 -15.15 -5.69 8.34
CA TYR A 52 -13.94 -5.07 7.78
C TYR A 52 -13.76 -3.65 8.34
N VAL A 53 -12.49 -3.24 8.48
CA VAL A 53 -12.12 -1.91 8.96
C VAL A 53 -11.52 -1.14 7.80
N VAL A 54 -12.06 0.06 7.56
CA VAL A 54 -11.43 1.04 6.68
C VAL A 54 -10.37 1.77 7.47
N LEU A 55 -9.11 1.59 7.08
CA LEU A 55 -7.96 2.27 7.64
C LEU A 55 -7.76 3.60 6.92
N ARG A 56 -7.44 4.63 7.69
CA ARG A 56 -6.87 5.89 7.20
C ARG A 56 -5.57 6.10 7.93
N TYR A 57 -4.58 6.69 7.28
CA TYR A 57 -3.27 6.96 7.89
C TYR A 57 -3.09 8.46 8.11
N ASP A 58 -2.21 8.82 9.05
CA ASP A 58 -1.82 10.22 9.25
C ASP A 58 -1.27 10.84 7.96
N ILE A 59 -0.57 10.04 7.15
CA ILE A 59 0.01 10.46 5.86
C ILE A 59 -0.99 10.47 4.69
N SER A 60 -2.22 9.94 4.87
CA SER A 60 -3.23 9.89 3.79
C SER A 60 -3.84 11.25 3.47
N THR A 61 -3.82 12.20 4.41
CA THR A 61 -4.39 13.54 4.22
C THR A 61 -3.36 14.56 4.64
N LEU A 62 -2.80 15.22 3.65
CA LEU A 62 -1.68 16.13 3.81
C LEU A 62 -2.16 17.56 3.58
N THR A 63 -1.86 18.44 4.52
CA THR A 63 -2.06 19.87 4.36
C THR A 63 -0.87 20.41 3.58
N THR A 64 -1.12 21.15 2.50
CA THR A 64 -0.06 21.64 1.61
C THR A 64 0.69 22.85 2.16
N ASP A 65 0.30 23.33 3.34
CA ASP A 65 0.92 24.46 4.02
C ASP A 65 2.36 24.13 4.49
N ASP A 66 2.66 22.85 4.76
CA ASP A 66 3.95 22.36 5.24
C ASP A 66 4.77 21.61 4.17
N LEU A 67 4.29 21.59 2.91
CA LEU A 67 4.89 20.79 1.83
C LEU A 67 5.58 21.67 0.78
N THR A 68 6.58 21.10 0.10
CA THR A 68 7.27 21.73 -1.03
C THR A 68 6.33 22.04 -2.21
N TYR A 69 5.18 21.37 -2.28
CA TYR A 69 4.22 21.43 -3.37
C TYR A 69 2.84 21.90 -2.89
N LYS A 70 2.15 22.67 -3.73
CA LYS A 70 0.75 23.06 -3.50
C LYS A 70 -0.19 21.95 -3.94
N GLY A 71 -1.40 21.89 -3.37
CA GLY A 71 -2.41 20.89 -3.75
C GLY A 71 -2.77 20.94 -5.24
N THR A 72 -2.75 22.14 -5.82
CA THR A 72 -2.98 22.41 -7.25
C THR A 72 -1.93 21.80 -8.19
N ASP A 73 -0.77 21.42 -7.66
CA ASP A 73 0.29 20.81 -8.47
C ASP A 73 -0.04 19.36 -8.83
N PHE A 74 -0.99 18.73 -8.13
CA PHE A 74 -1.39 17.34 -8.33
C PHE A 74 -2.74 17.23 -9.02
N LYS A 75 -2.98 16.10 -9.68
CA LYS A 75 -4.29 15.74 -10.24
C LYS A 75 -4.80 14.44 -9.63
N ALA A 76 -6.11 14.32 -9.50
CA ALA A 76 -6.73 13.05 -9.14
C ALA A 76 -6.30 11.94 -10.14
N GLY A 77 -5.94 10.79 -9.60
CA GLY A 77 -5.37 9.65 -10.33
C GLY A 77 -3.85 9.72 -10.57
N GLU A 78 -3.18 10.81 -10.21
CA GLU A 78 -1.72 10.94 -10.36
C GLU A 78 -0.98 10.04 -9.36
N LYS A 79 0.10 9.40 -9.83
CA LYS A 79 0.97 8.58 -8.98
C LYS A 79 2.00 9.47 -8.31
N ILE A 80 2.16 9.28 -7.01
CA ILE A 80 3.12 10.03 -6.19
C ILE A 80 3.86 9.08 -5.25
N TYR A 81 4.99 9.55 -4.74
CA TYR A 81 5.84 8.85 -3.80
C TYR A 81 5.98 9.70 -2.55
N VAL A 82 5.54 9.16 -1.43
CA VAL A 82 5.61 9.82 -0.13
C VAL A 82 6.85 9.31 0.58
N LEU A 83 7.82 10.19 0.79
CA LEU A 83 9.03 9.88 1.55
C LEU A 83 8.68 9.84 3.03
N LEU A 84 9.22 8.84 3.72
CA LEU A 84 8.94 8.58 5.11
C LEU A 84 10.19 8.83 5.95
N ASN A 85 10.03 9.56 7.04
CA ASN A 85 10.98 9.54 8.15
C ASN A 85 10.56 8.43 9.11
N VAL A 86 11.41 7.41 9.26
CA VAL A 86 11.14 6.23 10.07
C VAL A 86 11.87 6.39 11.40
N ASP A 87 11.13 6.30 12.51
CA ASP A 87 11.71 6.39 13.85
C ASP A 87 12.31 5.06 14.33
N ASP A 88 12.89 5.06 15.54
CA ASP A 88 13.49 3.88 16.17
C ASP A 88 12.48 2.73 16.41
N ASN A 89 11.17 3.04 16.44
CA ASN A 89 10.08 2.06 16.57
C ASN A 89 9.51 1.62 15.22
N LYS A 90 10.20 1.92 14.11
CA LYS A 90 9.76 1.66 12.73
C LYS A 90 8.50 2.43 12.32
N ILE A 91 8.10 3.48 13.03
CA ILE A 91 6.93 4.27 12.69
C ILE A 91 7.31 5.29 11.61
N GLY A 92 6.69 5.16 10.45
CA GLY A 92 6.85 6.06 9.32
C GLY A 92 5.99 7.31 9.45
N SER A 93 6.63 8.47 9.40
CA SER A 93 5.99 9.80 9.38
C SER A 93 6.28 10.51 8.05
N LEU A 94 5.44 11.46 7.67
CA LEU A 94 5.64 12.24 6.44
C LEU A 94 6.96 13.03 6.52
N LEU A 95 7.82 12.84 5.52
CA LEU A 95 9.00 13.68 5.31
C LEU A 95 8.80 14.65 4.14
N ASN A 96 8.45 14.12 2.96
CA ASN A 96 8.21 14.91 1.76
C ASN A 96 7.39 14.10 0.74
N ILE A 97 7.01 14.72 -0.38
CA ILE A 97 6.34 14.06 -1.50
C ILE A 97 7.11 14.36 -2.77
N ASP A 98 7.27 13.35 -3.62
CA ASP A 98 7.80 13.49 -4.97
C ASP A 98 6.86 12.85 -6.01
N LYS A 99 6.82 13.44 -7.21
CA LYS A 99 6.11 12.85 -8.36
C LYS A 99 6.91 11.71 -9.00
N ASN A 100 8.23 11.81 -8.92
CA ASN A 100 9.14 10.82 -9.46
C ASN A 100 9.59 9.88 -8.35
N LYS A 101 9.90 8.64 -8.71
CA LYS A 101 10.42 7.66 -7.75
C LYS A 101 11.75 8.17 -7.17
N PRO A 102 11.86 8.34 -5.83
CA PRO A 102 13.12 8.71 -5.21
C PRO A 102 14.19 7.66 -5.45
N LYS A 103 15.45 8.08 -5.54
CA LYS A 103 16.60 7.17 -5.71
C LYS A 103 17.01 6.52 -4.39
N GLU A 104 16.80 7.24 -3.28
CA GLU A 104 17.22 6.88 -1.93
C GLU A 104 16.15 7.26 -0.93
N GLY A 105 16.25 6.68 0.26
CA GLY A 105 15.29 6.87 1.34
C GLY A 105 14.10 5.92 1.26
N THR A 106 13.42 5.81 2.39
CA THR A 106 12.18 5.04 2.51
C THR A 106 11.04 5.85 1.90
N PHE A 107 10.27 5.22 1.01
CA PHE A 107 9.07 5.83 0.46
C PHE A 107 7.95 4.82 0.26
N ILE A 108 6.73 5.32 0.27
CA ILE A 108 5.53 4.57 -0.10
C ILE A 108 4.90 5.20 -1.34
N LYS A 109 4.51 4.36 -2.30
CA LYS A 109 3.81 4.79 -3.51
C LYS A 109 2.33 4.95 -3.20
N GLY A 110 1.76 6.10 -3.55
CA GLY A 110 0.34 6.38 -3.45
C GLY A 110 -0.25 6.90 -4.76
N ILE A 111 -1.58 6.96 -4.80
CA ILE A 111 -2.37 7.56 -5.87
C ILE A 111 -3.17 8.71 -5.25
N VAL A 112 -3.15 9.87 -5.90
CA VAL A 112 -3.93 11.03 -5.49
C VAL A 112 -5.42 10.71 -5.73
N LYS A 113 -6.21 10.69 -4.66
CA LYS A 113 -7.65 10.42 -4.73
C LYS A 113 -8.45 11.68 -5.03
N ASN A 114 -8.19 12.72 -4.26
CA ASN A 114 -8.72 14.06 -4.49
C ASN A 114 -7.71 15.10 -3.98
N THR A 115 -7.78 16.30 -4.54
CA THR A 115 -6.94 17.43 -4.14
C THR A 115 -7.78 18.69 -4.16
N ASP A 116 -7.59 19.53 -3.14
CA ASP A 116 -8.13 20.87 -3.03
C ASP A 116 -6.96 21.84 -2.78
N ASP A 117 -7.21 23.16 -2.76
CA ASP A 117 -6.15 24.17 -2.67
C ASP A 117 -5.17 23.95 -1.50
N ASN A 118 -5.67 23.44 -0.37
CA ASN A 118 -4.89 23.24 0.86
C ASN A 118 -4.74 21.77 1.28
N THR A 119 -5.43 20.82 0.62
CA THR A 119 -5.47 19.43 1.09
C THR A 119 -5.27 18.44 -0.03
N LEU A 120 -4.34 17.51 0.18
CA LEU A 120 -4.06 16.40 -0.73
C LEU A 120 -4.45 15.08 -0.07
N ASN A 121 -5.38 14.35 -0.68
CA ASN A 121 -5.80 13.03 -0.21
C ASN A 121 -5.17 11.93 -1.06
N ILE A 122 -4.50 10.99 -0.40
CA ILE A 122 -3.67 9.95 -1.01
C ILE A 122 -4.16 8.58 -0.56
N GLU A 123 -4.22 7.65 -1.51
CA GLU A 123 -4.54 6.25 -1.29
C GLU A 123 -3.34 5.37 -1.66
N TYR A 124 -2.98 4.45 -0.77
CA TYR A 124 -1.80 3.57 -0.86
C TYR A 124 -2.16 2.13 -1.27
N GLY A 125 -3.44 1.76 -1.25
CA GLY A 125 -3.93 0.43 -1.59
C GLY A 125 -3.87 -0.57 -0.44
N ILE A 126 -3.73 -0.08 0.80
CA ILE A 126 -3.69 -0.86 2.04
C ILE A 126 -4.75 -0.42 3.07
N GLU A 127 -5.71 0.41 2.64
CA GLU A 127 -6.76 1.02 3.46
C GLU A 127 -7.84 0.04 3.91
N SER A 128 -7.81 -1.23 3.47
CA SER A 128 -8.83 -2.22 3.82
C SER A 128 -8.20 -3.35 4.61
N TYR A 129 -8.70 -3.56 5.83
CA TYR A 129 -8.35 -4.69 6.66
C TYR A 129 -9.58 -5.58 6.87
N PHE A 130 -9.48 -6.84 6.45
CA PHE A 130 -10.54 -7.84 6.63
C PHE A 130 -10.32 -8.56 7.96
N VAL A 131 -11.31 -8.48 8.86
CA VAL A 131 -11.25 -9.13 10.16
C VAL A 131 -11.65 -10.60 9.99
N PRO A 132 -10.94 -11.55 10.61
CA PRO A 132 -11.40 -12.94 10.65
C PRO A 132 -12.79 -13.05 11.27
N GLU A 133 -13.65 -13.91 10.71
CA GLU A 133 -15.02 -14.10 11.22
C GLU A 133 -15.02 -14.44 12.72
N GLY A 134 -15.78 -13.67 13.50
CA GLY A 134 -15.92 -13.89 14.94
C GLY A 134 -14.92 -13.15 15.84
N GLU A 135 -13.95 -12.43 15.26
CA GLU A 135 -12.96 -11.63 16.02
C GLU A 135 -13.33 -10.13 16.11
N GLY A 136 -14.37 -9.67 15.40
CA GLY A 136 -14.84 -8.27 15.39
C GLY A 136 -15.70 -7.87 16.59
N LYS A 137 -15.18 -7.96 17.83
CA LYS A 137 -15.87 -7.51 19.05
C LYS A 137 -15.32 -6.21 19.62
#